data_AF-A0A0W8FSM4-F1
#
_entry.id   AF-A0A0W8FSM4-F1
#
_cell.length_a   1.000
_cell.length_b   1.000
_cell.length_c   1.000
_cell.angle_alpha   90.00
_cell.angle_beta   90.00
_cell.angle_gamma   90.00
#
_symmetry.space_group_name_H-M   'P 1'
#
loop_
_entity.id
_entity.type
_entity.pdbx_description
1 polymer ?
#
loop_
_entity_poly.entity_id
_entity_poly.type
_entity_poly.pdbx_seq_one_letter_code
_entity_poly.pdbx_strand_id
1 'polypeptide(L)'
;MNKSVEKSESYWGWRGSFCLIKDLNCALASQEVLQDMKGRREDRVLKAVTGLEGGVVASGSTCGVVTGGALGLALMYDNVLKEKGVAAEAGVMSLIGEYIKWFEDNYGSSLCRERSGINFYTTGGQLRYLLPGDKVGKCLWHIGGAMKHLCAYQKKDLSELSVEKEQIQSEPIHCAQAVLEGIKNRTGIDDPLLERLSFIFDGGLAFKGGVCGALVGAIAGINLLLGMDVRDSNYFKTIKAFVVGHANLLTNKPMGVPEPFCVGKNIVKRFREKAGALECRFITDKKFSGWNDFQKYMSSSDKCAGLIELATTEASNAIKSLK
;
A
#
# COMPACT_ATOMS: atom_id res chain seq x y z
N MET A 1 -24.68 -26.64 -11.85
CA MET A 1 -24.27 -25.74 -10.74
C MET A 1 -23.01 -26.29 -10.10
N ASN A 2 -21.83 -25.85 -10.53
CA ASN A 2 -20.60 -26.14 -9.81
C ASN A 2 -20.61 -25.29 -8.54
N LYS A 3 -20.89 -25.91 -7.38
CA LYS A 3 -20.58 -25.28 -6.09
C LYS A 3 -19.09 -24.98 -6.10
N SER A 4 -18.70 -23.71 -6.09
CA SER A 4 -17.32 -23.35 -5.82
C SER A 4 -16.95 -23.97 -4.47
N VAL A 5 -15.93 -24.82 -4.45
CA VAL A 5 -15.41 -25.38 -3.20
C VAL A 5 -14.89 -24.20 -2.39
N GLU A 6 -15.54 -23.88 -1.28
CA GLU A 6 -15.11 -22.83 -0.36
C GLU A 6 -13.73 -23.21 0.17
N LYS A 7 -12.72 -22.38 -0.11
CA LYS A 7 -11.33 -22.67 0.24
C LYS A 7 -11.10 -22.35 1.72
N SER A 8 -10.35 -23.21 2.40
CA SER A 8 -10.07 -23.04 3.84
C SER A 8 -9.11 -21.88 4.12
N GLU A 9 -9.10 -21.37 5.35
CA GLU A 9 -8.15 -20.33 5.76
C GLU A 9 -6.69 -20.77 5.58
N SER A 10 -6.41 -22.05 5.84
CA SER A 10 -5.07 -22.65 5.65
C SER A 10 -4.63 -22.62 4.19
N TYR A 11 -5.55 -22.84 3.25
CA TYR A 11 -5.25 -22.70 1.81
C TYR A 11 -4.77 -21.28 1.51
N TRP A 12 -5.45 -20.27 2.05
CA TRP A 12 -5.11 -18.88 1.79
C TRP A 12 -3.80 -18.44 2.42
N GLY A 13 -3.47 -18.94 3.61
CA GLY A 13 -2.15 -18.70 4.20
C GLY A 13 -1.01 -19.33 3.40
N TRP A 14 -1.19 -20.56 2.91
CA TRP A 14 -0.22 -21.18 2.01
C TRP A 14 -0.11 -20.40 0.69
N ARG A 15 -1.24 -20.02 0.09
CA ARG A 15 -1.29 -19.23 -1.16
C ARG A 15 -0.57 -17.90 -1.02
N GLY A 16 -0.70 -17.21 0.13
CA GLY A 16 0.05 -15.99 0.44
C GLY A 16 1.55 -16.19 0.41
N SER A 17 2.04 -17.23 1.08
CA SER A 17 3.47 -17.58 1.09
C SER A 17 3.98 -17.93 -0.31
N PHE A 18 3.20 -18.71 -1.06
CA PHE A 18 3.53 -19.06 -2.44
C PHE A 18 3.58 -17.83 -3.37
N CYS A 19 2.60 -16.91 -3.27
CA CYS A 19 2.63 -15.67 -4.05
C CYS A 19 3.86 -14.84 -3.72
N LEU A 20 4.29 -14.74 -2.46
CA LEU A 20 5.51 -14.00 -2.13
C LEU A 20 6.74 -14.59 -2.83
N ILE A 21 6.83 -15.92 -2.93
CA ILE A 21 7.92 -16.59 -3.67
C ILE A 21 7.81 -16.32 -5.17
N LYS A 22 6.59 -16.36 -5.73
CA LYS A 22 6.31 -16.12 -7.16
C LYS A 22 6.60 -14.68 -7.57
N ASP A 23 6.12 -13.72 -6.78
CA ASP A 23 6.07 -12.29 -7.12
C ASP A 23 7.32 -11.55 -6.67
N LEU A 24 8.03 -12.11 -5.69
CA LEU A 24 9.15 -11.48 -5.00
C LEU A 24 8.82 -10.07 -4.49
N ASN A 25 7.55 -9.83 -4.16
CA ASN A 25 7.04 -8.54 -3.73
C ASN A 25 5.84 -8.75 -2.79
N CYS A 26 5.99 -8.34 -1.53
CA CYS A 26 5.00 -8.63 -0.49
C CYS A 26 3.67 -7.86 -0.65
N ALA A 27 3.69 -6.68 -1.27
CA ALA A 27 2.48 -5.90 -1.50
C ALA A 27 1.66 -6.50 -2.65
N LEU A 28 2.33 -6.84 -3.76
CA LEU A 28 1.73 -7.53 -4.90
C LEU A 28 1.17 -8.88 -4.48
N ALA A 29 1.96 -9.70 -3.79
CA ALA A 29 1.51 -11.02 -3.33
C ALA A 29 0.26 -10.93 -2.45
N SER A 30 0.21 -9.97 -1.52
CA SER A 30 -0.96 -9.78 -0.65
C SER A 30 -2.19 -9.35 -1.46
N GLN A 31 -2.02 -8.41 -2.39
CA GLN A 31 -3.09 -7.95 -3.27
C GLN A 31 -3.59 -9.05 -4.22
N GLU A 32 -2.70 -9.81 -4.85
CA GLU A 32 -3.06 -10.90 -5.74
C GLU A 32 -3.94 -11.92 -5.00
N VAL A 33 -3.54 -12.30 -3.79
CA VAL A 33 -4.30 -13.26 -2.99
C VAL A 33 -5.66 -12.72 -2.56
N LEU A 34 -5.76 -11.44 -2.17
CA LEU A 34 -7.04 -10.85 -1.75
C LEU A 34 -8.00 -10.66 -2.94
N GLN A 35 -7.47 -10.35 -4.12
CA GLN A 35 -8.24 -10.36 -5.38
C GLN A 35 -8.75 -11.76 -5.71
N ASP A 36 -7.90 -12.79 -5.57
CA ASP A 36 -8.28 -14.18 -5.78
C ASP A 36 -9.34 -14.65 -4.76
N MET A 37 -9.21 -14.25 -3.48
CA MET A 37 -10.20 -14.49 -2.44
C MET A 37 -11.56 -13.89 -2.79
N LYS A 38 -11.57 -12.65 -3.27
CA LYS A 38 -12.80 -11.96 -3.68
C LYS A 38 -13.35 -12.50 -5.01
N GLY A 39 -12.55 -13.23 -5.78
CA GLY A 39 -12.91 -13.66 -7.14
C GLY A 39 -12.96 -12.49 -8.13
N ARG A 40 -12.20 -11.41 -7.88
CA ARG A 40 -12.21 -10.18 -8.68
C ARG A 40 -10.78 -9.76 -9.00
N ARG A 41 -10.38 -9.93 -10.26
CA ARG A 41 -9.07 -9.50 -10.76
C ARG A 41 -9.09 -8.02 -11.12
N GLU A 42 -8.10 -7.29 -10.61
CA GLU A 42 -7.88 -5.87 -10.84
C GLU A 42 -6.38 -5.64 -11.08
N ASP A 43 -5.92 -6.00 -12.27
CA ASP A 43 -4.49 -6.07 -12.59
C ASP A 43 -3.81 -4.70 -12.60
N ARG A 44 -4.54 -3.64 -12.96
CA ARG A 44 -4.03 -2.26 -12.89
C ARG A 44 -3.80 -1.80 -11.44
N VAL A 45 -4.74 -2.11 -10.54
CA VAL A 45 -4.60 -1.84 -9.10
C VAL A 45 -3.49 -2.70 -8.49
N LEU A 46 -3.40 -3.98 -8.91
CA LEU A 46 -2.31 -4.86 -8.51
C LEU A 46 -0.97 -4.24 -8.91
N LYS A 47 -0.81 -3.86 -10.17
CA LYS A 47 0.41 -3.20 -10.68
C LYS A 47 0.79 -1.96 -9.86
N ALA A 48 -0.19 -1.13 -9.47
CA ALA A 48 0.02 0.10 -8.70
C ALA A 48 0.72 -0.15 -7.34
N VAL A 49 0.49 -1.29 -6.70
CA VAL A 49 1.08 -1.57 -5.37
C VAL A 49 2.54 -2.06 -5.40
N THR A 50 3.14 -2.22 -6.59
CA THR A 50 4.53 -2.71 -6.75
C THR A 50 5.51 -2.00 -5.82
N GLY A 51 5.53 -0.67 -5.86
CA GLY A 51 6.43 0.16 -5.07
C GLY A 51 6.05 0.27 -3.59
N LEU A 52 5.04 -0.45 -3.09
CA LEU A 52 4.75 -0.52 -1.65
C LEU A 52 5.58 -1.58 -0.93
N GLU A 53 6.35 -2.39 -1.67
CA GLU A 53 7.30 -3.36 -1.13
C GLU A 53 8.38 -2.71 -0.25
N GLY A 54 8.82 -3.47 0.75
CA GLY A 54 9.92 -3.07 1.63
C GLY A 54 9.61 -1.83 2.47
N GLY A 55 8.32 -1.51 2.63
CA GLY A 55 7.89 -0.32 3.36
C GLY A 55 7.86 0.94 2.52
N VAL A 56 7.26 0.87 1.32
CA VAL A 56 7.26 1.94 0.31
C VAL A 56 8.66 2.23 -0.23
N VAL A 57 8.91 1.68 -1.42
CA VAL A 57 10.16 1.74 -2.18
C VAL A 57 11.36 1.35 -1.33
N ALA A 58 11.21 0.26 -0.57
CA ALA A 58 12.23 -0.28 0.31
C ALA A 58 12.74 0.67 1.43
N SER A 59 11.97 1.74 1.71
CA SER A 59 12.35 2.76 2.69
C SER A 59 12.20 2.31 4.15
N GLY A 60 11.58 1.15 4.38
CA GLY A 60 11.37 0.57 5.69
C GLY A 60 10.14 1.09 6.42
N SER A 61 9.26 1.87 5.78
CA SER A 61 7.99 2.35 6.36
C SER A 61 6.94 1.23 6.43
N THR A 62 5.64 1.53 6.39
CA THR A 62 4.55 0.55 6.60
C THR A 62 4.69 -0.67 5.68
N CYS A 63 4.69 -1.86 6.27
CA CYS A 63 4.91 -3.14 5.63
C CYS A 63 3.97 -3.38 4.44
N GLY A 64 4.50 -3.93 3.34
CA GLY A 64 3.71 -4.24 2.14
C GLY A 64 2.57 -5.24 2.35
N VAL A 65 2.69 -6.14 3.33
CA VAL A 65 1.60 -7.05 3.73
C VAL A 65 0.45 -6.26 4.39
N VAL A 66 0.78 -5.20 5.12
CA VAL A 66 -0.21 -4.31 5.74
C VAL A 66 -0.87 -3.43 4.68
N THR A 67 -0.09 -2.77 3.83
CA THR A 67 -0.64 -1.88 2.80
C THR A 67 -1.42 -2.65 1.73
N GLY A 68 -0.89 -3.77 1.26
CA GLY A 68 -1.58 -4.69 0.37
C GLY A 68 -2.82 -5.30 1.02
N GLY A 69 -2.74 -5.69 2.30
CA GLY A 69 -3.88 -6.18 3.08
C GLY A 69 -5.02 -5.16 3.17
N ALA A 70 -4.69 -3.93 3.54
CA ALA A 70 -5.66 -2.84 3.73
C ALA A 70 -6.38 -2.47 2.42
N LEU A 71 -5.64 -2.34 1.32
CA LEU A 71 -6.24 -2.08 0.01
C LEU A 71 -7.14 -3.25 -0.44
N GLY A 72 -6.80 -4.49 -0.06
CA GLY A 72 -7.57 -5.68 -0.43
C GLY A 72 -8.86 -5.77 0.37
N LEU A 73 -8.84 -5.38 1.64
CA LEU A 73 -10.05 -5.17 2.43
C LEU A 73 -10.95 -4.11 1.78
N ALA A 74 -10.40 -2.97 1.38
CA ALA A 74 -11.16 -1.94 0.67
C ALA A 74 -11.85 -2.50 -0.59
N LEU A 75 -11.12 -3.30 -1.38
CA LEU A 75 -11.65 -3.96 -2.57
C LEU A 75 -12.77 -4.96 -2.25
N MET A 76 -12.66 -5.72 -1.16
CA MET A 76 -13.70 -6.66 -0.74
C MET A 76 -15.04 -5.97 -0.47
N TYR A 77 -14.98 -4.72 0.01
CA TYR A 77 -16.14 -3.89 0.36
C TYR A 77 -16.48 -2.81 -0.69
N ASP A 78 -15.87 -2.83 -1.90
CA ASP A 78 -16.12 -1.84 -2.96
C ASP A 78 -17.61 -1.69 -3.32
N ASN A 79 -18.40 -2.78 -3.26
CA ASN A 79 -19.84 -2.71 -3.51
C ASN A 79 -20.57 -1.85 -2.45
N VAL A 80 -20.20 -2.01 -1.18
CA VAL A 80 -20.79 -1.24 -0.07
C VAL A 80 -20.32 0.21 -0.12
N LEU A 81 -19.06 0.43 -0.49
CA LEU A 81 -18.51 1.78 -0.71
C LEU A 81 -19.26 2.51 -1.83
N LYS A 82 -19.59 1.83 -2.94
CA LYS A 82 -20.39 2.41 -4.03
C LYS A 82 -21.82 2.74 -3.61
N GLU A 83 -22.43 1.91 -2.78
CA GLU A 83 -23.82 2.09 -2.34
C GLU A 83 -23.95 3.18 -1.26
N LYS A 84 -23.04 3.20 -0.29
CA LYS A 84 -23.16 4.04 0.92
C LYS A 84 -22.20 5.24 0.93
N GLY A 85 -21.26 5.31 -0.01
CA GLY A 85 -20.29 6.40 -0.13
C GLY A 85 -19.44 6.59 1.13
N VAL A 86 -19.20 7.84 1.50
CA VAL A 86 -18.37 8.26 2.64
C VAL A 86 -18.76 7.58 3.96
N ALA A 87 -20.05 7.29 4.18
CA ALA A 87 -20.49 6.60 5.38
C ALA A 87 -19.89 5.18 5.53
N ALA A 88 -19.62 4.49 4.40
CA ALA A 88 -18.96 3.19 4.42
C ALA A 88 -17.43 3.30 4.54
N GLU A 89 -16.82 4.42 4.15
CA GLU A 89 -15.37 4.63 4.25
C GLU A 89 -14.92 4.55 5.71
N ALA A 90 -15.63 5.21 6.64
CA ALA A 90 -15.33 5.12 8.06
C ALA A 90 -15.39 3.68 8.62
N GLY A 91 -16.39 2.89 8.19
CA GLY A 91 -16.50 1.48 8.59
C GLY A 91 -15.35 0.62 8.06
N VAL A 92 -14.97 0.81 6.78
CA VAL A 92 -13.81 0.14 6.18
C VAL A 92 -12.50 0.55 6.87
N MET A 93 -12.34 1.83 7.21
CA MET A 93 -11.20 2.33 8.00
C MET A 93 -11.12 1.63 9.36
N SER A 94 -12.26 1.41 10.04
CA SER A 94 -12.28 0.67 11.30
C SER A 94 -11.79 -0.76 11.13
N LEU A 95 -12.30 -1.50 10.14
CA LEU A 95 -11.87 -2.87 9.84
C LEU A 95 -10.38 -2.96 9.53
N ILE A 96 -9.84 -2.01 8.75
CA ILE A 96 -8.41 -1.94 8.46
C ILE A 96 -7.63 -1.62 9.74
N GLY A 97 -8.16 -0.76 10.60
CA GLY A 97 -7.57 -0.46 11.89
C GLY A 97 -7.49 -1.67 12.82
N GLU A 98 -8.51 -2.53 12.83
CA GLU A 98 -8.48 -3.83 13.51
C GLU A 98 -7.42 -4.76 12.93
N TYR A 99 -7.35 -4.87 11.59
CA TYR A 99 -6.35 -5.70 10.93
C TYR A 99 -4.92 -5.25 11.26
N ILE A 100 -4.65 -3.94 11.22
CA ILE A 100 -3.33 -3.40 11.58
C ILE A 100 -3.01 -3.70 13.04
N LYS A 101 -3.98 -3.51 13.94
CA LYS A 101 -3.81 -3.83 15.36
C LYS A 101 -3.48 -5.31 15.57
N TRP A 102 -4.27 -6.21 14.96
CA TRP A 102 -4.01 -7.64 15.00
C TRP A 102 -2.60 -7.97 14.49
N PHE A 103 -2.17 -7.33 13.40
CA PHE A 103 -0.87 -7.55 12.81
C PHE A 103 0.27 -7.10 13.74
N GLU A 104 0.12 -5.94 14.39
CA GLU A 104 1.05 -5.44 15.39
C GLU A 104 1.09 -6.36 16.62
N ASP A 105 -0.06 -6.81 17.12
CA ASP A 105 -0.16 -7.70 18.27
C ASP A 105 0.51 -9.08 17.99
N ASN A 106 0.45 -9.57 16.75
CA ASN A 106 1.03 -10.87 16.38
C ASN A 106 2.48 -10.81 15.90
N TYR A 107 2.92 -9.65 15.40
CA TYR A 107 4.23 -9.53 14.74
C TYR A 107 5.08 -8.33 15.21
N GLY A 108 4.66 -7.67 16.28
CA GLY A 108 5.37 -6.62 17.00
C GLY A 108 5.26 -5.21 16.40
N SER A 109 5.21 -5.07 15.08
CA SER A 109 5.13 -3.76 14.42
C SER A 109 4.48 -3.85 13.05
N SER A 110 3.93 -2.75 12.56
CA SER A 110 3.47 -2.57 11.18
C SER A 110 4.54 -1.95 10.27
N LEU A 111 5.70 -1.55 10.80
CA LEU A 111 6.82 -0.98 10.03
C LEU A 111 7.78 -2.07 9.53
N CYS A 112 8.09 -2.03 8.24
CA CYS A 112 8.91 -3.05 7.58
C CYS A 112 10.31 -3.13 8.19
N ARG A 113 10.95 -1.98 8.47
CA ARG A 113 12.30 -1.93 9.06
C ARG A 113 12.35 -2.55 10.46
N GLU A 114 11.30 -2.38 11.27
CA GLU A 114 11.28 -2.89 12.64
C GLU A 114 11.11 -4.41 12.66
N ARG A 115 10.27 -4.94 11.76
CA ARG A 115 10.04 -6.39 11.67
C ARG A 115 11.19 -7.14 11.00
N SER A 116 11.70 -6.59 9.91
CA SER A 116 12.79 -7.22 9.15
C SER A 116 14.14 -6.98 9.83
N GLY A 117 14.34 -5.82 10.46
CA GLY A 117 15.66 -5.34 10.87
C GLY A 117 16.57 -5.07 9.67
N ILE A 118 16.00 -4.78 8.50
CA ILE A 118 16.73 -4.60 7.24
C ILE A 118 16.64 -3.16 6.76
N ASN A 119 17.79 -2.63 6.36
CA ASN A 119 17.88 -1.41 5.55
C ASN A 119 18.22 -1.78 4.10
N PHE A 120 17.20 -1.81 3.24
CA PHE A 120 17.33 -2.20 1.83
C PHE A 120 18.09 -1.18 0.97
N TYR A 121 18.39 0.03 1.49
CA TYR A 121 19.26 1.00 0.82
C TYR A 121 20.75 0.76 1.10
N THR A 122 21.10 -0.38 1.69
CA THR A 122 22.49 -0.79 1.93
C THR A 122 22.74 -2.17 1.35
N THR A 123 23.93 -2.39 0.80
CA THR A 123 24.35 -3.71 0.29
C THR A 123 24.29 -4.77 1.40
N GLY A 124 24.76 -4.43 2.60
CA GLY A 124 24.71 -5.33 3.76
C GLY A 124 23.29 -5.70 4.15
N GLY A 125 22.34 -4.76 4.11
CA GLY A 125 20.93 -5.04 4.37
C GLY A 125 20.29 -5.94 3.31
N GLN A 126 20.53 -5.69 2.03
CA GLN A 126 20.02 -6.57 0.96
C GLN A 126 20.59 -7.99 1.07
N LEU A 127 21.88 -8.14 1.35
CA LEU A 127 22.50 -9.45 1.56
C LEU A 127 21.93 -10.16 2.79
N ARG A 128 21.75 -9.44 3.90
CA ARG A 128 21.19 -9.96 5.16
C ARG A 128 19.73 -10.37 5.03
N TYR A 129 18.98 -9.79 4.10
CA TYR A 129 17.62 -10.23 3.82
C TYR A 129 17.60 -11.66 3.29
N LEU A 130 18.47 -11.98 2.33
CA LEU A 130 18.54 -13.28 1.68
C LEU A 130 19.34 -14.33 2.47
N LEU A 131 20.41 -13.92 3.17
CA LEU A 131 21.31 -14.83 3.87
C LEU A 131 21.35 -14.58 5.38
N PRO A 132 21.16 -15.62 6.22
CA PRO A 132 20.94 -17.04 5.93
C PRO A 132 19.48 -17.39 5.60
N GLY A 133 18.63 -16.41 5.30
CA GLY A 133 17.24 -16.63 4.88
C GLY A 133 16.20 -16.48 5.99
N ASP A 134 16.61 -16.23 7.23
CA ASP A 134 15.69 -16.05 8.36
C ASP A 134 14.72 -14.87 8.15
N LYS A 135 15.17 -13.81 7.48
CA LYS A 135 14.37 -12.60 7.23
C LYS A 135 13.31 -12.82 6.16
N VAL A 136 13.66 -13.46 5.06
CA VAL A 136 12.69 -13.91 4.05
C VAL A 136 11.69 -14.89 4.68
N GLY A 137 12.17 -15.84 5.50
CA GLY A 137 11.32 -16.76 6.26
C GLY A 137 10.28 -16.06 7.13
N LYS A 138 10.68 -14.98 7.84
CA LYS A 138 9.74 -14.14 8.58
C LYS A 138 8.71 -13.48 7.65
N CYS A 139 9.13 -12.90 6.52
CA CYS A 139 8.20 -12.31 5.56
C CYS A 139 7.17 -13.33 5.03
N LEU A 140 7.60 -14.58 4.74
CA LEU A 140 6.72 -15.68 4.34
C LEU A 140 5.70 -16.00 5.44
N TRP A 141 6.16 -16.15 6.68
CA TRP A 141 5.29 -16.38 7.83
C TRP A 141 4.25 -15.26 8.00
N HIS A 142 4.70 -14.00 7.90
CA HIS A 142 3.85 -12.82 8.02
C HIS A 142 2.75 -12.76 6.97
N ILE A 143 3.07 -12.98 5.69
CA ILE A 143 2.06 -12.97 4.64
C ILE A 143 1.10 -14.15 4.79
N GLY A 144 1.59 -15.34 5.16
CA GLY A 144 0.74 -16.51 5.34
C GLY A 144 -0.26 -16.32 6.48
N GLY A 145 0.19 -15.83 7.63
CA GLY A 145 -0.71 -15.53 8.74
C GLY A 145 -1.68 -14.40 8.41
N ALA A 146 -1.24 -13.34 7.72
CA ALA A 146 -2.11 -12.24 7.31
C ALA A 146 -3.21 -12.69 6.34
N MET A 147 -2.89 -13.49 5.31
CA MET A 147 -3.89 -13.99 4.37
C MET A 147 -4.88 -14.95 5.05
N LYS A 148 -4.40 -15.76 6.00
CA LYS A 148 -5.29 -16.60 6.84
C LYS A 148 -6.29 -15.72 7.61
N HIS A 149 -5.80 -14.67 8.26
CA HIS A 149 -6.63 -13.79 9.07
C HIS A 149 -7.62 -12.97 8.23
N LEU A 150 -7.17 -12.41 7.11
CA LEU A 150 -8.00 -11.59 6.22
C LEU A 150 -9.12 -12.39 5.54
N CYS A 151 -8.98 -13.72 5.41
CA CYS A 151 -10.06 -14.57 4.92
C CYS A 151 -11.34 -14.45 5.78
N ALA A 152 -11.20 -14.27 7.10
CA ALA A 152 -12.35 -14.14 8.00
C ALA A 152 -13.12 -12.83 7.78
N TYR A 153 -12.48 -11.79 7.23
CA TYR A 153 -13.13 -10.50 6.96
C TYR A 153 -14.15 -10.58 5.82
N GLN A 154 -14.07 -11.57 4.93
CA GLN A 154 -15.05 -11.73 3.85
C GLN A 154 -16.49 -11.92 4.35
N LYS A 155 -16.64 -12.36 5.59
CA LYS A 155 -17.93 -12.68 6.24
C LYS A 155 -18.38 -11.61 7.24
N LYS A 156 -17.57 -10.57 7.50
CA LYS A 156 -17.95 -9.49 8.42
C LYS A 156 -18.89 -8.52 7.70
N ASP A 157 -20.07 -8.31 8.27
CA ASP A 157 -20.97 -7.27 7.80
C ASP A 157 -20.52 -5.88 8.28
N LEU A 158 -20.60 -4.89 7.39
CA LEU A 158 -20.33 -3.49 7.73
C LEU A 158 -21.44 -2.83 8.57
N SER A 159 -22.57 -3.52 8.77
CA SER A 159 -23.78 -2.97 9.42
C SER A 159 -23.62 -2.67 10.91
N GLU A 160 -22.49 -3.04 11.53
CA GLU A 160 -22.21 -2.73 12.94
C GLU A 160 -21.22 -1.55 13.13
N LEU A 161 -20.73 -0.93 12.04
CA LEU A 161 -19.63 0.05 12.08
C LEU A 161 -19.99 1.43 11.51
N SER A 162 -21.28 1.73 11.29
CA SER A 162 -21.68 3.01 10.72
C SER A 162 -21.44 4.16 11.69
N VAL A 163 -20.54 5.07 11.32
CA VAL A 163 -20.61 6.45 11.80
C VAL A 163 -21.91 7.03 11.26
N GLU A 164 -22.75 7.59 12.14
CA GLU A 164 -23.98 8.25 11.75
C GLU A 164 -23.68 9.33 10.71
N LYS A 165 -24.43 9.30 9.60
CA LYS A 165 -24.30 10.20 8.43
C LYS A 165 -24.27 11.69 8.81
N GLU A 166 -24.83 12.02 9.96
CA GLU A 166 -24.99 13.36 10.52
C GLU A 166 -23.66 14.05 10.93
N GLN A 167 -22.52 13.35 10.89
CA GLN A 167 -21.22 13.93 11.25
C GLN A 167 -20.33 14.37 10.07
N ILE A 168 -20.74 14.14 8.82
CA ILE A 168 -19.97 14.56 7.64
C ILE A 168 -20.35 16.01 7.27
N GLN A 169 -19.59 16.97 7.80
CA GLN A 169 -19.88 18.40 7.65
C GLN A 169 -19.42 19.00 6.30
N SER A 170 -18.53 18.33 5.57
CA SER A 170 -17.99 18.76 4.28
C SER A 170 -17.52 17.55 3.46
N GLU A 171 -17.25 17.76 2.17
CA GLU A 171 -16.59 16.75 1.34
C GLU A 171 -15.23 16.38 1.98
N PRO A 172 -14.94 15.08 2.19
CA PRO A 172 -13.74 14.67 2.89
C PRO A 172 -12.50 14.86 2.03
N ILE A 173 -11.40 15.25 2.69
CA ILE A 173 -10.10 15.41 2.05
C ILE A 173 -9.28 14.15 2.29
N HIS A 174 -9.12 13.36 1.24
CA HIS A 174 -8.33 12.12 1.24
C HIS A 174 -6.95 12.37 0.62
N CYS A 175 -5.89 12.18 1.40
CA CYS A 175 -4.56 12.63 0.99
C CYS A 175 -3.99 11.84 -0.20
N ALA A 176 -4.24 10.54 -0.29
CA ALA A 176 -3.82 9.73 -1.43
C ALA A 176 -4.70 9.97 -2.68
N GLN A 177 -6.02 10.14 -2.50
CA GLN A 177 -6.95 10.44 -3.58
C GLN A 177 -6.59 11.76 -4.26
N ALA A 178 -6.38 12.82 -3.47
CA ALA A 178 -5.99 14.13 -4.00
C ALA A 178 -4.70 14.07 -4.83
N VAL A 179 -3.74 13.23 -4.43
CA VAL A 179 -2.51 13.04 -5.21
C VAL A 179 -2.79 12.29 -6.52
N LEU A 180 -3.58 11.22 -6.49
CA LEU A 180 -3.94 10.46 -7.68
C LEU A 180 -4.75 11.30 -8.68
N GLU A 181 -5.71 12.07 -8.19
CA GLU A 181 -6.48 13.03 -8.99
C GLU A 181 -5.57 14.10 -9.59
N GLY A 182 -4.64 14.65 -8.81
CA GLY A 182 -3.63 15.61 -9.29
C GLY A 182 -2.74 15.03 -10.39
N ILE A 183 -2.31 13.77 -10.26
CA ILE A 183 -1.54 13.04 -11.28
C ILE A 183 -2.36 12.88 -12.56
N LYS A 184 -3.62 12.45 -12.43
CA LYS A 184 -4.57 12.33 -13.55
C LYS A 184 -4.68 13.66 -14.29
N ASN A 185 -4.96 14.74 -13.57
CA ASN A 185 -5.14 16.07 -14.15
C ASN A 185 -3.88 16.58 -14.88
N ARG A 186 -2.68 16.25 -14.39
CA ARG A 186 -1.41 16.71 -14.98
C ARG A 186 -0.85 15.82 -16.08
N THR A 187 -1.24 14.55 -16.15
CA THR A 187 -0.56 13.55 -16.99
C THR A 187 -1.50 12.68 -17.83
N GLY A 188 -2.79 12.66 -17.50
CA GLY A 188 -3.79 11.77 -18.08
C GLY A 188 -3.71 10.32 -17.58
N ILE A 189 -2.81 9.99 -16.65
CA ILE A 189 -2.70 8.65 -16.07
C ILE A 189 -3.63 8.54 -14.87
N ASP A 190 -4.58 7.60 -14.93
CA ASP A 190 -5.53 7.35 -13.86
C ASP A 190 -5.87 5.87 -13.69
N ASP A 191 -6.47 5.54 -12.55
CA ASP A 191 -7.23 4.31 -12.34
C ASP A 191 -8.36 4.62 -11.33
N PRO A 192 -9.63 4.70 -11.79
CA PRO A 192 -10.74 5.13 -10.93
C PRO A 192 -11.03 4.22 -9.75
N LEU A 193 -10.63 2.93 -9.82
CA LEU A 193 -10.79 2.02 -8.70
C LEU A 193 -9.70 2.27 -7.66
N LEU A 194 -8.44 2.40 -8.07
CA LEU A 194 -7.33 2.76 -7.19
C LEU A 194 -7.60 4.08 -6.47
N GLU A 195 -8.02 5.10 -7.22
CA GLU A 195 -8.38 6.42 -6.69
C GLU A 195 -9.45 6.24 -5.61
N ARG A 196 -10.61 5.67 -5.95
CA ARG A 196 -11.70 5.47 -4.98
C ARG A 196 -11.26 4.69 -3.74
N LEU A 197 -10.46 3.62 -3.87
CA LEU A 197 -10.04 2.83 -2.70
C LEU A 197 -8.93 3.47 -1.86
N SER A 198 -8.29 4.54 -2.35
CA SER A 198 -7.10 5.10 -1.71
C SER A 198 -7.38 5.94 -0.44
N PHE A 199 -8.63 6.23 -0.09
CA PHE A 199 -8.98 6.83 1.22
C PHE A 199 -8.41 6.04 2.39
N ILE A 200 -8.20 4.73 2.21
CA ILE A 200 -7.68 3.85 3.23
C ILE A 200 -6.30 4.23 3.73
N PHE A 201 -5.54 5.04 2.98
CA PHE A 201 -4.20 5.50 3.35
C PHE A 201 -4.22 6.71 4.32
N ASP A 202 -5.39 7.25 4.63
CA ASP A 202 -5.52 8.41 5.49
C ASP A 202 -5.02 8.20 6.92
N GLY A 203 -4.44 9.26 7.47
CA GLY A 203 -3.74 9.25 8.75
C GLY A 203 -2.61 8.20 8.80
N GLY A 204 -2.11 7.77 7.65
CA GLY A 204 -1.10 6.73 7.51
C GLY A 204 -1.65 5.33 7.73
N LEU A 205 -2.61 5.02 6.87
CA LEU A 205 -3.53 3.87 6.85
C LEU A 205 -4.50 3.82 8.03
N ALA A 206 -5.80 4.04 7.84
CA ALA A 206 -6.77 3.90 8.93
C ALA A 206 -6.37 4.60 10.25
N PHE A 207 -5.77 5.80 10.15
CA PHE A 207 -5.36 6.64 11.29
C PHE A 207 -4.28 6.03 12.21
N LYS A 208 -3.58 4.99 11.76
CA LYS A 208 -2.58 4.31 12.59
C LYS A 208 -1.22 5.01 12.60
N GLY A 209 -1.05 6.08 11.83
CA GLY A 209 0.16 6.89 11.84
C GLY A 209 1.34 6.22 11.13
N GLY A 210 1.08 5.26 10.24
CA GLY A 210 2.08 4.66 9.37
C GLY A 210 2.47 5.58 8.22
N VAL A 211 2.94 5.04 7.10
CA VAL A 211 3.40 5.81 5.93
C VAL A 211 2.39 6.85 5.45
N CYS A 212 2.85 8.04 5.08
CA CYS A 212 2.02 9.12 4.60
C CYS A 212 1.21 8.73 3.35
N GLY A 213 -0.11 8.96 3.37
CA GLY A 213 -0.98 8.63 2.25
C GLY A 213 -0.69 9.43 0.98
N ALA A 214 -0.27 10.69 1.08
CA ALA A 214 0.16 11.47 -0.09
C ALA A 214 1.35 10.83 -0.82
N LEU A 215 2.35 10.35 -0.06
CA LEU A 215 3.48 9.61 -0.63
C LEU A 215 3.04 8.29 -1.26
N VAL A 216 2.14 7.56 -0.60
CA VAL A 216 1.58 6.32 -1.17
C VAL A 216 0.84 6.60 -2.48
N GLY A 217 0.02 7.65 -2.55
CA GLY A 217 -0.67 8.07 -3.76
C GLY A 217 0.30 8.35 -4.92
N ALA A 218 1.40 9.07 -4.64
CA ALA A 218 2.45 9.32 -5.63
C ALA A 218 3.10 8.03 -6.14
N ILE A 219 3.52 7.15 -5.23
CA ILE A 219 4.16 5.88 -5.59
C ILE A 219 3.18 4.94 -6.32
N ALA A 220 1.92 4.88 -5.90
CA ALA A 220 0.90 4.08 -6.58
C ALA A 220 0.60 4.62 -7.98
N GLY A 221 0.51 5.94 -8.14
CA GLY A 221 0.26 6.60 -9.42
C GLY A 221 1.36 6.34 -10.45
N ILE A 222 2.64 6.48 -10.09
CA ILE A 222 3.74 6.17 -11.04
C ILE A 222 3.77 4.68 -11.41
N ASN A 223 3.34 3.80 -10.51
CA ASN A 223 3.37 2.36 -10.73
C ASN A 223 2.24 1.87 -11.64
N LEU A 224 1.22 2.69 -11.91
CA LEU A 224 0.28 2.40 -13.01
C LEU A 224 1.03 2.25 -14.35
N LEU A 225 2.15 2.96 -14.52
CA LEU A 225 3.04 2.82 -15.67
C LEU A 225 4.17 1.80 -15.42
N LEU A 226 4.88 1.94 -14.31
CA LEU A 226 6.15 1.24 -14.06
C LEU A 226 6.00 -0.14 -13.39
N GLY A 227 4.88 -0.38 -12.70
CA GLY A 227 4.72 -1.54 -11.83
C GLY A 227 4.80 -2.88 -12.56
N MET A 228 5.01 -3.96 -11.80
CA MET A 228 5.17 -5.29 -12.35
C MET A 228 3.81 -5.92 -12.67
N ASP A 229 3.72 -6.54 -13.82
CA ASP A 229 2.57 -7.36 -14.22
C ASP A 229 2.83 -8.83 -13.83
N VAL A 230 2.57 -9.17 -12.57
CA VAL A 230 2.96 -10.47 -11.98
C VAL A 230 2.07 -11.65 -12.38
N ARG A 231 0.91 -11.39 -12.99
CA ARG A 231 0.03 -12.45 -13.51
C ARG A 231 0.43 -12.87 -14.93
N ASP A 232 0.94 -11.94 -15.72
CA ASP A 232 1.38 -12.20 -17.10
C ASP A 232 2.90 -12.40 -17.21
N SER A 233 3.66 -12.14 -16.14
CA SER A 233 5.11 -12.36 -16.10
C SER A 233 5.46 -13.81 -15.75
N ASN A 234 6.36 -14.40 -16.53
CA ASN A 234 7.00 -15.65 -16.13
C ASN A 234 8.00 -15.41 -14.98
N TYR A 235 8.30 -16.48 -14.24
CA TYR A 235 9.14 -16.43 -13.05
C TYR A 235 10.53 -15.81 -13.29
N PHE A 236 11.15 -16.08 -14.45
CA PHE A 236 12.44 -15.50 -14.81
C PHE A 236 12.38 -13.97 -14.99
N LYS A 237 11.31 -13.45 -15.59
CA LYS A 237 11.10 -12.01 -15.74
C LYS A 237 10.91 -11.34 -14.39
N THR A 238 10.20 -11.98 -13.46
CA THR A 238 10.02 -11.48 -12.09
C THR A 238 11.35 -11.45 -11.33
N ILE A 239 12.16 -12.53 -11.39
CA ILE A 239 13.51 -12.53 -10.80
C ILE A 239 14.37 -11.42 -11.39
N LYS A 240 14.37 -11.25 -12.72
CA LYS A 240 15.15 -10.19 -13.37
C LYS A 240 14.72 -8.81 -12.87
N ALA A 241 13.41 -8.54 -12.80
CA ALA A 241 12.88 -7.27 -12.30
C ALA A 241 13.28 -7.04 -10.84
N PHE A 242 13.18 -8.07 -9.99
CA PHE A 242 13.60 -8.02 -8.59
C PHE A 242 15.09 -7.66 -8.45
N VAL A 243 15.97 -8.35 -9.19
CA VAL A 243 17.42 -8.12 -9.15
C VAL A 243 17.77 -6.71 -9.65
N VAL A 244 17.18 -6.27 -10.76
CA VAL A 244 17.42 -4.92 -11.31
C VAL A 244 16.96 -3.84 -10.34
N GLY A 245 15.75 -3.97 -9.77
CA GLY A 245 15.24 -3.01 -8.79
C GLY A 245 16.12 -2.92 -7.55
N HIS A 246 16.56 -4.06 -7.01
CA HIS A 246 17.47 -4.09 -5.85
C HIS A 246 18.84 -3.47 -6.15
N ALA A 247 19.40 -3.73 -7.34
CA ALA A 247 20.64 -3.08 -7.76
C ALA A 247 20.46 -1.56 -7.92
N ASN A 248 19.37 -1.12 -8.56
CA ASN A 248 19.04 0.29 -8.76
C ASN A 248 18.82 1.05 -7.44
N LEU A 249 18.32 0.38 -6.40
CA LEU A 249 18.24 0.95 -5.05
C LEU A 249 19.62 1.31 -4.47
N LEU A 250 20.71 0.67 -4.90
CA LEU A 250 22.06 0.89 -4.37
C LEU A 250 22.93 1.84 -5.21
N THR A 251 22.51 2.18 -6.43
CA THR A 251 23.27 3.05 -7.34
C THR A 251 22.61 4.41 -7.55
N ASN A 252 23.41 5.38 -7.96
CA ASN A 252 22.95 6.68 -8.48
C ASN A 252 22.92 6.72 -10.02
N LYS A 253 23.50 5.69 -10.68
CA LYS A 253 23.46 5.48 -12.12
C LYS A 253 22.60 4.23 -12.38
N PRO A 254 21.29 4.37 -12.54
CA PRO A 254 20.41 3.23 -12.71
C PRO A 254 20.71 2.48 -13.99
N MET A 255 20.54 1.17 -13.94
CA MET A 255 20.71 0.27 -15.08
C MET A 255 19.36 0.05 -15.77
N GLY A 256 19.40 -0.01 -17.10
CA GLY A 256 18.26 -0.37 -17.91
C GLY A 256 17.21 0.73 -18.01
N VAL A 257 15.97 0.31 -18.29
CA VAL A 257 14.82 1.21 -18.42
C VAL A 257 14.35 1.69 -17.04
N PRO A 258 13.67 2.85 -16.96
CA PRO A 258 13.05 3.29 -15.71
C PRO A 258 12.14 2.21 -15.12
N GLU A 259 12.26 1.98 -13.82
CA GLU A 259 11.52 0.97 -13.08
C GLU A 259 11.07 1.51 -11.71
N PRO A 260 10.07 0.87 -11.06
CA PRO A 260 9.40 1.37 -9.86
C PRO A 260 10.32 1.84 -8.73
N PHE A 261 11.39 1.09 -8.45
CA PHE A 261 12.25 1.34 -7.31
C PHE A 261 13.21 2.50 -7.58
N CYS A 262 13.81 2.56 -8.77
CA CYS A 262 14.66 3.67 -9.20
C CYS A 262 13.90 4.99 -9.18
N VAL A 263 12.75 5.05 -9.86
CA VAL A 263 11.96 6.28 -9.97
C VAL A 263 11.36 6.63 -8.61
N GLY A 264 10.79 5.65 -7.92
CA GLY A 264 10.20 5.82 -6.60
C GLY A 264 11.20 6.27 -5.53
N LYS A 265 12.45 5.79 -5.57
CA LYS A 265 13.51 6.17 -4.61
C LYS A 265 13.77 7.67 -4.63
N ASN A 266 13.74 8.30 -5.81
CA ASN A 266 13.91 9.74 -5.94
C ASN A 266 12.74 10.50 -5.31
N ILE A 267 11.50 10.06 -5.56
CA ILE A 267 10.29 10.65 -4.95
C ILE A 267 10.32 10.49 -3.43
N VAL A 268 10.61 9.30 -2.91
CA VAL A 268 10.73 9.06 -1.46
C VAL A 268 11.80 9.94 -0.84
N LYS A 269 12.96 10.10 -1.50
CA LYS A 269 14.04 10.96 -1.02
C LYS A 269 13.59 12.42 -0.94
N ARG A 270 13.04 12.98 -2.01
CA ARG A 270 12.53 14.37 -2.05
C ARG A 270 11.42 14.61 -1.05
N PHE A 271 10.50 13.66 -0.94
CA PHE A 271 9.42 13.72 0.04
C PHE A 271 9.99 13.76 1.46
N ARG A 272 10.93 12.88 1.80
CA ARG A 272 11.58 12.86 3.12
C ARG A 272 12.34 14.16 3.41
N GLU A 273 13.06 14.69 2.43
CA GLU A 273 13.78 15.98 2.56
C GLU A 273 12.83 17.13 2.93
N LYS A 274 11.62 17.16 2.35
CA LYS A 274 10.62 18.20 2.66
C LYS A 274 9.83 17.91 3.94
N ALA A 275 9.41 16.67 4.14
CA ALA A 275 8.46 16.28 5.20
C ALA A 275 9.15 16.02 6.55
N GLY A 276 10.46 15.73 6.55
CA GLY A 276 11.25 15.33 7.71
C GLY A 276 11.07 13.86 8.13
N ALA A 277 9.95 13.24 7.77
CA ALA A 277 9.66 11.84 8.04
C ALA A 277 8.82 11.22 6.91
N LEU A 278 8.63 9.90 6.94
CA LEU A 278 7.72 9.21 6.02
C LEU A 278 6.41 8.80 6.69
N GLU A 279 6.43 8.56 8.00
CA GLU A 279 5.25 8.19 8.76
C GLU A 279 4.42 9.43 9.14
N CYS A 280 3.12 9.35 8.88
CA CYS A 280 2.15 10.40 9.15
C CYS A 280 2.24 10.89 10.59
N ARG A 281 2.40 10.00 11.58
CA ARG A 281 2.50 10.40 13.00
C ARG A 281 3.65 11.36 13.32
N PHE A 282 4.77 11.24 12.59
CA PHE A 282 5.93 12.11 12.77
C PHE A 282 5.86 13.35 11.88
N ILE A 283 5.11 13.29 10.77
CA ILE A 283 4.85 14.45 9.92
C ILE A 283 3.86 15.40 10.60
N THR A 284 2.83 14.87 11.26
CA THR A 284 1.75 15.65 11.87
C THR A 284 1.93 15.86 13.37
N ASP A 285 2.97 15.27 13.95
CA ASP A 285 3.19 15.17 15.40
C ASP A 285 1.95 14.65 16.15
N LYS A 286 1.15 13.80 15.48
CA LYS A 286 -0.16 13.35 15.96
C LYS A 286 -0.54 11.97 15.41
N LYS A 287 -1.14 11.15 16.26
CA LYS A 287 -1.95 10.00 15.84
C LYS A 287 -3.42 10.37 15.93
N PHE A 288 -4.15 10.26 14.83
CA PHE A 288 -5.56 10.66 14.76
C PHE A 288 -6.44 9.66 15.50
N SER A 289 -7.43 10.16 16.24
CA SER A 289 -8.36 9.30 17.00
C SER A 289 -9.44 8.68 16.12
N GLY A 290 -9.74 9.28 14.98
CA GLY A 290 -10.72 8.80 14.03
C GLY A 290 -11.00 9.81 12.91
N TRP A 291 -12.09 9.58 12.20
CA TRP A 291 -12.47 10.32 11.00
C TRP A 291 -12.54 11.84 11.21
N ASN A 292 -13.35 12.30 12.15
CA ASN A 292 -13.59 13.74 12.36
C ASN A 292 -12.31 14.48 12.78
N ASP A 293 -11.49 13.84 13.61
CA ASP A 293 -10.21 14.40 14.05
C ASP A 293 -9.22 14.55 12.88
N PHE A 294 -9.16 13.55 12.00
CA PHE A 294 -8.36 13.61 10.78
C PHE A 294 -8.89 14.68 9.81
N GLN A 295 -10.18 14.69 9.52
CA GLN A 295 -10.78 15.66 8.58
C GLN A 295 -10.64 17.11 9.04
N LYS A 296 -10.82 17.37 10.35
CA LYS A 296 -10.57 18.69 10.95
C LYS A 296 -9.12 19.13 10.80
N TYR A 297 -8.18 18.20 10.94
CA TYR A 297 -6.76 18.50 10.73
C TYR A 297 -6.46 18.77 9.25
N MET A 298 -6.99 17.95 8.34
CA MET A 298 -6.77 18.09 6.91
C MET A 298 -7.30 19.42 6.36
N SER A 299 -8.45 19.90 6.83
CA SER A 299 -9.05 21.15 6.37
C SER A 299 -8.29 22.42 6.77
N SER A 300 -7.34 22.32 7.71
CA SER A 300 -6.58 23.46 8.24
C SER A 300 -5.06 23.32 8.14
N SER A 301 -4.57 22.20 7.59
CA SER A 301 -3.14 21.87 7.58
C SER A 301 -2.46 22.27 6.26
N ASP A 302 -1.84 23.45 6.26
CA ASP A 302 -0.95 23.89 5.16
C ASP A 302 0.19 22.90 4.91
N LYS A 303 0.66 22.22 5.96
CA LYS A 303 1.70 21.19 5.86
C LYS A 303 1.22 20.00 5.02
N CYS A 304 0.02 19.48 5.29
CA CYS A 304 -0.54 18.38 4.50
C CYS A 304 -0.87 18.81 3.07
N ALA A 305 -1.45 20.00 2.88
CA ALA A 305 -1.72 20.55 1.56
C ALA A 305 -0.44 20.67 0.71
N GLY A 306 0.64 21.22 1.30
CA GLY A 306 1.94 21.32 0.64
C GLY A 306 2.59 19.97 0.31
N LEU A 307 2.40 18.95 1.16
CA LEU A 307 2.90 17.61 0.89
C LEU A 307 2.10 16.86 -0.18
N ILE A 308 0.79 17.09 -0.27
CA ILE A 308 -0.05 16.62 -1.39
C ILE A 308 0.47 17.23 -2.69
N GLU A 309 0.64 18.55 -2.73
CA GLU A 309 1.14 19.24 -3.92
C GLU A 309 2.55 18.79 -4.33
N LEU A 310 3.46 18.62 -3.35
CA LEU A 310 4.79 18.07 -3.61
C LEU A 310 4.71 16.67 -4.22
N ALA A 311 3.96 15.76 -3.58
CA ALA A 311 3.84 14.38 -4.02
C ALA A 311 3.25 14.30 -5.45
N THR A 312 2.20 15.09 -5.72
CA THR A 312 1.60 15.26 -7.05
C THR A 312 2.63 15.75 -8.07
N THR A 313 3.40 16.79 -7.74
CA THR A 313 4.41 17.37 -8.63
C THR A 313 5.51 16.39 -8.98
N GLU A 314 6.12 15.77 -7.96
CA GLU A 314 7.21 14.83 -8.13
C GLU A 314 6.78 13.61 -8.96
N ALA A 315 5.61 13.03 -8.66
CA ALA A 315 5.06 11.92 -9.43
C ALA A 315 4.70 12.32 -10.87
N SER A 316 4.07 13.48 -11.06
CA SER A 316 3.68 13.95 -12.40
C SER A 316 4.89 14.24 -13.29
N ASN A 317 5.94 14.85 -12.72
CA ASN A 317 7.18 15.12 -13.44
C ASN A 317 7.88 13.81 -13.81
N ALA A 318 7.93 12.85 -12.87
CA ALA A 318 8.44 11.52 -13.15
C ALA A 318 7.68 10.87 -14.31
N ILE A 319 6.34 10.84 -14.25
CA ILE A 319 5.50 10.27 -15.33
C ILE A 319 5.74 10.94 -16.68
N LYS A 320 5.82 12.28 -16.71
CA LYS A 320 6.10 13.03 -17.95
C LYS A 320 7.45 12.70 -18.54
N SER A 321 8.47 12.44 -17.70
CA SER A 321 9.81 12.05 -18.17
C SER A 321 9.90 10.62 -18.74
N LEU A 322 8.86 9.81 -18.54
CA LEU A 322 8.76 8.45 -19.09
C LEU A 322 8.12 8.41 -20.49
N LYS A 323 7.53 9.52 -20.93
CA LYS A 323 6.91 9.69 -22.26
C LYS A 323 7.91 10.34 -23.21
#